data_AF-X8E350-F1
#
_entry.id   AF-X8E350-F1
#
_cell.length_a   1.000
_cell.length_b   1.000
_cell.length_c   1.000
_cell.angle_alpha   90.00
_cell.angle_beta   90.00
_cell.angle_gamma   90.00
#
_symmetry.space_group_name_H-M   'P 1'
#
loop_
_entity.id
_entity.type
_entity.pdbx_description
1 polymer ?
#
loop_
_entity_poly.entity_id
_entity_poly.type
_entity_poly.pdbx_seq_one_letter_code
_entity_poly.pdbx_strand_id
1 'polypeptide(L)'
;MLPDLPHLRVLIQIADDSGNDLIYGAVDYETIVRSGPPGPPPVQPSPDDLYVLYTGGTTGMPKGVLWRQHDIFMTSFGGRDLISGQPVGSYDELVARATAGPGTKLMILPPLIHGAAQWSVMTAMTTGQSIVFPTVVDHLDADDVVRTIERERVAAVTVVGDAMARPLAAAIEKGNADVSSLAVVANGGALLTPYVKERLIQARPGLVVVDGVGSSESGAQMSHLSMTGTVSTGTFSPARTPA
;
A
#
# COMPACT_ATOMS: atom_id res chain seq x y z
N MET A 1 -5.43 -20.37 25.57
CA MET A 1 -5.81 -19.23 24.71
C MET A 1 -6.95 -18.46 25.36
N LEU A 2 -8.22 -18.84 25.23
CA LEU A 2 -9.32 -18.05 25.86
C LEU A 2 -9.24 -17.92 27.39
N PRO A 3 -8.86 -18.96 28.17
CA PRO A 3 -8.73 -18.84 29.63
C PRO A 3 -7.62 -17.87 30.08
N ASP A 4 -6.65 -17.59 29.20
CA ASP A 4 -5.48 -16.74 29.48
C ASP A 4 -5.70 -15.28 29.08
N LEU A 5 -6.86 -14.94 28.51
CA LEU A 5 -7.21 -13.63 27.98
C LEU A 5 -8.45 -13.06 28.70
N PRO A 6 -8.33 -12.66 29.99
CA PRO A 6 -9.47 -12.30 30.83
C PRO A 6 -10.25 -11.05 30.36
N HIS A 7 -9.65 -10.26 29.47
CA HIS A 7 -10.28 -9.06 28.89
C HIS A 7 -10.88 -9.29 27.50
N LEU A 8 -10.70 -10.47 26.90
CA LEU A 8 -11.26 -10.78 25.60
C LEU A 8 -12.78 -10.95 25.72
N ARG A 9 -13.54 -10.04 25.11
CA ARG A 9 -15.01 -10.03 25.15
C ARG A 9 -15.66 -10.50 23.87
N VAL A 10 -14.98 -10.29 22.75
CA VAL A 10 -15.50 -10.55 21.40
C VAL A 10 -14.41 -11.23 20.61
N LEU A 11 -14.76 -12.32 19.95
CA LEU A 11 -13.92 -13.01 18.98
C LEU A 11 -14.60 -12.91 17.62
N ILE A 12 -13.90 -12.34 16.64
CA ILE A 12 -14.37 -12.28 15.24
C ILE A 12 -13.48 -13.22 14.45
N GLN A 13 -14.07 -14.13 13.69
CA GLN A 13 -13.35 -15.05 12.82
C GLN A 13 -13.59 -14.67 11.35
N ILE A 14 -12.51 -14.57 10.59
CA ILE A 14 -12.53 -14.37 9.14
C ILE A 14 -12.26 -15.72 8.51
N ALA A 15 -13.15 -16.18 7.62
CA ALA A 15 -12.91 -17.39 6.83
C ALA A 15 -11.77 -17.13 5.84
N ASP A 16 -10.81 -18.06 5.78
CA ASP A 16 -9.59 -17.99 4.97
C ASP A 16 -9.43 -19.22 4.06
N ASP A 17 -10.55 -19.89 3.76
CA ASP A 17 -10.62 -21.13 2.97
C ASP A 17 -9.83 -22.33 3.54
N SER A 18 -9.31 -22.22 4.76
CA SER A 18 -8.61 -23.33 5.44
C SER A 18 -9.51 -24.52 5.81
N GLY A 19 -10.83 -24.36 5.69
CA GLY A 19 -11.82 -25.37 6.07
C GLY A 19 -12.00 -25.56 7.58
N ASN A 20 -11.43 -24.67 8.40
CA ASN A 20 -11.62 -24.69 9.84
C ASN A 20 -13.04 -24.26 10.23
N ASP A 21 -13.66 -25.02 11.15
CA ASP A 21 -14.96 -24.66 11.73
C ASP A 21 -14.90 -23.31 12.48
N LEU A 22 -16.07 -22.69 12.68
CA LEU A 22 -16.19 -21.50 13.53
C LEU A 22 -15.78 -21.85 14.97
N ILE A 23 -14.80 -21.13 15.51
CA ILE A 23 -14.33 -21.30 16.88
C ILE A 23 -15.49 -21.04 17.84
N TYR A 24 -15.61 -21.85 18.89
CA TYR A 24 -16.63 -21.66 19.92
C TYR A 24 -16.59 -20.24 20.49
N GLY A 25 -17.72 -19.54 20.42
CA GLY A 25 -17.88 -18.16 20.89
C GLY A 25 -17.40 -17.08 19.92
N ALA A 26 -16.85 -17.45 18.75
CA ALA A 26 -16.57 -16.51 17.68
C ALA A 26 -17.84 -16.11 16.93
N VAL A 27 -17.82 -14.90 16.38
CA VAL A 27 -18.79 -14.43 15.40
C VAL A 27 -18.11 -14.41 14.03
N ASP A 28 -18.78 -14.97 13.04
CA ASP A 28 -18.34 -14.93 11.65
C ASP A 28 -18.34 -13.49 11.10
N TYR A 29 -17.22 -13.07 10.53
CA TYR A 29 -17.02 -11.71 9.99
C TYR A 29 -18.05 -11.34 8.94
N GLU A 30 -18.35 -12.25 8.01
CA GLU A 30 -19.28 -12.01 6.90
C GLU A 30 -20.71 -11.78 7.40
N THR A 31 -21.08 -12.43 8.48
CA THR A 31 -22.36 -12.17 9.17
C THR A 31 -22.40 -10.74 9.74
N ILE A 32 -21.32 -10.26 10.36
CA ILE A 32 -21.23 -8.89 10.89
C ILE A 32 -21.37 -7.87 9.77
N VAL A 33 -20.69 -8.07 8.64
CA VAL A 33 -20.73 -7.15 7.49
C VAL A 33 -22.15 -7.05 6.91
N ARG A 34 -22.86 -8.18 6.77
CA ARG A 34 -24.21 -8.18 6.19
C ARG A 34 -25.30 -7.64 7.12
N SER A 35 -25.18 -7.85 8.43
CA SER A 35 -26.24 -7.51 9.40
C SER A 35 -25.91 -6.31 10.29
N GLY A 36 -24.75 -5.69 10.10
CA GLY A 36 -24.32 -4.53 10.89
C GLY A 36 -25.24 -3.31 10.69
N PRO A 37 -25.37 -2.43 11.71
CA PRO A 37 -26.12 -1.21 11.56
C PRO A 37 -25.48 -0.29 10.50
N PRO A 38 -26.26 0.43 9.68
CA PRO A 38 -25.74 1.24 8.57
C PRO A 38 -25.09 2.56 9.02
N GLY A 39 -25.03 2.84 10.32
CA GLY A 39 -24.53 4.09 10.88
C GLY A 39 -23.06 3.99 11.34
N PRO A 40 -22.40 5.14 11.55
CA PRO A 40 -21.08 5.15 12.17
C PRO A 40 -21.16 4.52 13.58
N PRO A 41 -20.06 3.92 14.06
CA PRO A 41 -20.01 3.42 15.42
C PRO A 41 -20.31 4.56 16.41
N PRO A 42 -20.92 4.28 17.58
CA PRO A 42 -21.29 5.28 18.58
C PRO A 42 -20.06 5.72 19.40
N VAL A 43 -18.99 6.10 18.71
CA VAL A 43 -17.73 6.60 19.27
C VAL A 43 -17.44 7.95 18.66
N GLN A 44 -16.86 8.86 19.44
CA GLN A 44 -16.39 10.15 18.93
C GLN A 44 -14.91 9.99 18.54
N PRO A 45 -14.55 10.05 17.24
CA PRO A 45 -13.15 9.93 16.82
C PRO A 45 -12.32 11.10 17.37
N SER A 46 -11.11 10.80 17.81
CA SER A 46 -10.11 11.79 18.23
C SER A 46 -8.93 11.82 17.26
N PRO A 47 -8.36 12.99 16.93
CA PRO A 47 -7.09 13.06 16.21
C PRO A 47 -5.95 12.35 16.93
N ASP A 48 -6.05 12.18 18.25
CA ASP A 48 -5.07 11.49 19.11
C ASP A 48 -5.32 9.98 19.26
N ASP A 49 -6.38 9.44 18.63
CA ASP A 49 -6.59 7.99 18.56
C ASP A 49 -5.39 7.32 17.88
N LEU A 50 -5.12 6.06 18.23
CA LEU A 50 -3.91 5.37 17.77
C LEU A 50 -4.16 4.48 16.55
N TYR A 51 -3.38 4.70 15.51
CA TYR A 51 -3.08 3.73 14.46
C TYR A 51 -1.85 2.91 14.89
N VAL A 52 -1.98 1.59 14.88
CA VAL A 52 -0.93 0.66 15.31
C VAL A 52 -0.48 -0.19 14.13
N LEU A 53 0.78 -0.02 13.72
CA LEU A 53 1.41 -0.81 12.68
C LEU A 53 2.41 -1.79 13.29
N TYR A 54 2.14 -3.10 13.17
CA TYR A 54 3.10 -4.11 13.60
C TYR A 54 4.20 -4.29 12.57
N THR A 55 5.44 -4.38 13.05
CA THR A 55 6.64 -4.53 12.22
C THR A 55 7.57 -5.59 12.80
N GLY A 56 8.43 -6.15 11.96
CA GLY A 56 9.50 -7.04 12.42
C GLY A 56 10.43 -6.29 13.36
N GLY A 57 10.59 -6.80 14.59
CA GLY A 57 11.63 -6.33 15.50
C GLY A 57 12.98 -6.98 15.16
N THR A 58 14.06 -6.23 15.28
CA THR A 58 15.44 -6.76 15.14
C THR A 58 15.78 -7.80 16.22
N THR A 59 14.99 -7.86 17.29
CA THR A 59 15.11 -8.80 18.41
C THR A 59 14.34 -10.11 18.21
N GLY A 60 13.67 -10.30 17.06
CA GLY A 60 12.88 -11.50 16.74
C GLY A 60 11.41 -11.45 17.20
N MET A 61 11.03 -10.46 18.00
CA MET A 61 9.63 -10.22 18.40
C MET A 61 9.02 -9.06 17.60
N PRO A 62 7.77 -9.17 17.12
CA PRO A 62 7.08 -8.05 16.50
C PRO A 62 6.96 -6.84 17.45
N LYS A 63 7.12 -5.63 16.91
CA LYS A 63 6.90 -4.37 17.63
C LYS A 63 5.72 -3.61 17.03
N GLY A 64 4.92 -2.95 17.86
CA GLY A 64 3.85 -2.05 17.43
C GLY A 64 4.36 -0.62 17.33
N VAL A 65 4.31 -0.04 16.13
CA VAL A 65 4.58 1.38 15.91
C VAL A 65 3.27 2.14 16.09
N LEU A 66 3.27 3.11 17.00
CA LEU A 66 2.09 3.90 17.36
C LEU A 66 2.15 5.24 16.64
N TRP A 67 1.07 5.58 15.94
CA TRP A 67 0.85 6.90 15.39
C TRP A 67 -0.47 7.44 15.91
N ARG A 68 -0.52 8.75 16.15
CA ARG A 68 -1.82 9.44 16.23
C ARG A 68 -2.48 9.44 14.86
N GLN A 69 -3.80 9.27 14.80
CA GLN A 69 -4.57 9.27 13.57
C GLN A 69 -4.31 10.53 12.73
N HIS A 70 -4.20 11.69 13.38
CA HIS A 70 -3.87 12.95 12.69
C HIS A 70 -2.48 12.90 12.02
N ASP A 71 -1.47 12.43 12.74
CA ASP A 71 -0.08 12.43 12.26
C ASP A 71 0.09 11.44 11.09
N ILE A 72 -0.49 10.24 11.19
CA ILE A 72 -0.42 9.28 10.08
C ILE A 72 -1.23 9.76 8.87
N PHE A 73 -2.36 10.43 9.09
CA PHE A 73 -3.14 11.00 8.00
C PHE A 73 -2.33 12.05 7.24
N MET A 74 -1.75 13.02 7.96
CA MET A 74 -0.99 14.12 7.37
C MET A 74 0.29 13.67 6.68
N THR A 75 0.91 12.58 7.13
CA THR A 75 2.18 12.10 6.58
C THR A 75 2.00 11.06 5.47
N SER A 76 1.03 10.16 5.62
CA SER A 76 1.05 8.88 4.89
C SER A 76 -0.31 8.42 4.35
N PHE A 77 -1.43 9.04 4.74
CA PHE A 77 -2.76 8.75 4.17
C PHE A 77 -3.30 9.88 3.29
N GLY A 78 -2.41 10.66 2.67
CA GLY A 78 -2.79 11.71 1.74
C GLY A 78 -3.33 12.98 2.40
N GLY A 79 -3.09 13.25 3.68
CA GLY A 79 -3.51 14.51 4.32
C GLY A 79 -2.79 15.76 3.80
N ARG A 80 -1.77 15.59 2.94
CA ARG A 80 -1.07 16.67 2.24
C ARG A 80 -1.15 16.46 0.73
N ASP A 81 -1.19 17.56 -0.01
CA ASP A 81 -1.02 17.53 -1.46
C ASP A 81 0.41 17.07 -1.83
N LEU A 82 0.52 16.16 -2.79
CA LEU A 82 1.78 15.51 -3.13
C LEU A 82 2.81 16.47 -3.73
N ILE A 83 2.34 17.52 -4.42
CA ILE A 83 3.21 18.46 -5.15
C ILE A 83 3.57 19.66 -4.27
N SER A 84 2.56 20.31 -3.70
CA SER A 84 2.72 21.54 -2.92
C SER A 84 3.08 21.28 -1.45
N GLY A 85 2.81 20.06 -0.93
CA GLY A 85 2.99 19.71 0.48
C GLY A 85 1.98 20.37 1.43
N GLN A 86 1.03 21.15 0.90
CA GLN A 86 0.05 21.84 1.71
C GLN A 86 -0.90 20.85 2.37
N PRO A 87 -1.20 21.02 3.67
CA PRO A 87 -2.16 20.17 4.35
C PRO A 87 -3.58 20.47 3.87
N VAL A 88 -4.40 19.41 3.79
CA VAL A 88 -5.83 19.55 3.59
C VAL A 88 -6.44 20.17 4.84
N GLY A 89 -7.18 21.26 4.67
CA GLY A 89 -7.73 22.05 5.78
C GLY A 89 -9.15 21.66 6.20
N SER A 90 -9.88 20.90 5.38
CA SER A 90 -11.27 20.53 5.67
C SER A 90 -11.71 19.23 4.98
N TYR A 91 -12.81 18.65 5.45
CA TYR A 91 -13.43 17.49 4.80
C TYR A 91 -13.96 17.82 3.40
N ASP A 92 -14.50 19.02 3.18
CA ASP A 92 -14.99 19.44 1.88
C ASP A 92 -13.85 19.52 0.85
N GLU A 93 -12.69 20.02 1.27
CA GLU A 93 -11.49 20.04 0.44
C GLU A 93 -10.99 18.62 0.12
N LEU A 94 -11.03 17.71 1.10
CA LEU A 94 -10.69 16.30 0.90
C LEU A 94 -11.59 15.65 -0.15
N VAL A 95 -12.92 15.86 -0.02
CA VAL A 95 -13.92 15.35 -0.95
C VAL A 95 -13.74 15.95 -2.35
N ALA A 96 -13.53 17.26 -2.44
CA ALA A 96 -13.31 17.94 -3.71
C ALA A 96 -12.06 17.39 -4.42
N ARG A 97 -10.96 17.19 -3.68
CA ARG A 97 -9.72 16.63 -4.21
C ARG A 97 -9.89 15.18 -4.67
N ALA A 98 -10.54 14.34 -3.87
CA ALA A 98 -10.81 12.95 -4.26
C ALA A 98 -11.73 12.88 -5.49
N THR A 99 -12.73 13.75 -5.58
CA THR A 99 -13.64 13.80 -6.73
C THR A 99 -12.95 14.30 -8.01
N ALA A 100 -12.02 15.26 -7.87
CA ALA A 100 -11.21 15.76 -8.98
C ALA A 100 -10.06 14.82 -9.37
N GLY A 101 -9.82 13.77 -8.58
CA GLY A 101 -8.77 12.80 -8.83
C GLY A 101 -8.93 12.12 -10.20
N PRO A 102 -7.83 11.85 -10.93
CA PRO A 102 -7.90 11.26 -12.27
C PRO A 102 -8.38 9.81 -12.29
N GLY A 103 -8.76 9.22 -11.15
CA GLY A 103 -9.18 7.82 -11.07
C GLY A 103 -8.07 6.83 -11.41
N THR A 104 -6.79 7.23 -11.25
CA THR A 104 -5.64 6.39 -11.58
C THR A 104 -5.74 5.04 -10.88
N LYS A 105 -5.57 3.96 -11.65
CA LYS A 105 -5.57 2.60 -11.13
C LYS A 105 -4.17 2.21 -10.67
N LEU A 106 -4.04 1.92 -9.38
CA LEU A 106 -2.81 1.47 -8.73
C LEU A 106 -2.93 0.01 -8.33
N MET A 107 -1.89 -0.78 -8.58
CA MET A 107 -1.80 -2.15 -8.08
C MET A 107 -0.77 -2.24 -6.96
N ILE A 108 -1.22 -2.68 -5.79
CA ILE A 108 -0.38 -2.78 -4.59
C ILE A 108 -0.04 -4.25 -4.37
N LEU A 109 1.14 -4.68 -4.86
CA LEU A 109 1.58 -6.07 -4.75
C LEU A 109 2.05 -6.49 -3.35
N PRO A 110 2.66 -5.62 -2.52
CA PRO A 110 3.11 -6.05 -1.20
C PRO A 110 1.91 -6.36 -0.29
N PRO A 111 2.03 -7.38 0.58
CA PRO A 111 0.97 -7.73 1.52
C PRO A 111 0.50 -6.53 2.36
N LEU A 112 -0.82 -6.41 2.57
CA LEU A 112 -1.43 -5.33 3.35
C LEU A 112 -1.09 -5.38 4.85
N ILE A 113 -0.33 -6.37 5.33
CA ILE A 113 0.26 -6.35 6.67
C ILE A 113 1.42 -5.35 6.78
N HIS A 114 2.00 -4.91 5.66
CA HIS A 114 3.11 -3.96 5.63
C HIS A 114 2.63 -2.52 5.54
N GLY A 115 3.27 -1.62 6.29
CA GLY A 115 2.93 -0.19 6.30
C GLY A 115 2.94 0.44 4.92
N ALA A 116 3.96 0.20 4.10
CA ALA A 116 4.05 0.76 2.75
C ALA A 116 2.81 0.43 1.88
N ALA A 117 2.28 -0.79 1.99
CA ALA A 117 1.07 -1.20 1.29
C ALA A 117 -0.18 -0.54 1.86
N GLN A 118 -0.34 -0.56 3.20
CA GLN A 118 -1.46 0.09 3.89
C GLN A 118 -1.54 1.58 3.54
N TRP A 119 -0.40 2.28 3.60
CA TRP A 119 -0.33 3.73 3.39
C TRP A 119 -0.59 4.11 1.93
N SER A 120 -0.14 3.27 0.98
CA SER A 120 -0.46 3.43 -0.44
C SER A 120 -1.96 3.29 -0.68
N VAL A 121 -2.60 2.28 -0.08
CA VAL A 121 -4.05 2.07 -0.15
C VAL A 121 -4.81 3.25 0.46
N MET A 122 -4.44 3.68 1.66
CA MET A 122 -5.10 4.79 2.34
C MET A 122 -4.94 6.10 1.57
N THR A 123 -3.75 6.38 1.02
CA THR A 123 -3.53 7.54 0.14
C THR A 123 -4.39 7.46 -1.12
N ALA A 124 -4.47 6.29 -1.76
CA ALA A 124 -5.30 6.11 -2.96
C ALA A 124 -6.77 6.42 -2.68
N MET A 125 -7.30 5.92 -1.56
CA MET A 125 -8.68 6.17 -1.14
C MET A 125 -8.96 7.66 -0.87
N THR A 126 -8.03 8.38 -0.25
CA THR A 126 -8.20 9.80 0.12
C THR A 126 -7.86 10.78 -1.01
N THR A 127 -7.37 10.28 -2.16
CA THR A 127 -6.99 11.08 -3.33
C THR A 127 -7.75 10.70 -4.60
N GLY A 128 -8.79 9.87 -4.50
CA GLY A 128 -9.68 9.56 -5.63
C GLY A 128 -9.10 8.59 -6.64
N GLN A 129 -8.21 7.70 -6.19
CA GLN A 129 -7.60 6.67 -7.02
C GLN A 129 -8.34 5.34 -6.85
N SER A 130 -8.10 4.41 -7.78
CA SER A 130 -8.63 3.05 -7.72
C SER A 130 -7.53 2.08 -7.34
N ILE A 131 -7.81 1.18 -6.40
CA ILE A 131 -6.89 0.11 -6.00
C ILE A 131 -7.29 -1.16 -6.74
N VAL A 132 -6.31 -1.81 -7.37
CA VAL A 132 -6.46 -3.06 -8.09
C VAL A 132 -5.64 -4.14 -7.39
N PHE A 133 -6.26 -5.28 -7.12
CA PHE A 133 -5.57 -6.48 -6.67
C PHE A 133 -5.45 -7.48 -7.83
N PRO A 134 -4.35 -8.25 -7.90
CA PRO A 134 -4.28 -9.42 -8.78
C PRO A 134 -5.35 -10.45 -8.40
N THR A 135 -5.61 -11.38 -9.32
CA THR A 135 -6.54 -12.50 -9.09
C THR A 135 -5.95 -13.49 -8.08
N VAL A 136 -4.62 -13.66 -8.12
CA VAL A 136 -3.87 -14.50 -7.18
C VAL A 136 -3.33 -13.61 -6.05
N VAL A 137 -3.79 -13.83 -4.82
CA VAL A 137 -3.54 -12.95 -3.67
C VAL A 137 -2.77 -13.61 -2.51
N ASP A 138 -2.60 -14.94 -2.55
CA ASP A 138 -1.90 -15.72 -1.53
C ASP A 138 -0.38 -15.81 -1.79
N HIS A 139 0.06 -15.55 -3.02
CA HIS A 139 1.46 -15.45 -3.41
C HIS A 139 1.64 -14.54 -4.64
N LEU A 140 2.90 -14.18 -4.96
CA LEU A 140 3.21 -13.41 -6.15
C LEU A 140 3.19 -14.31 -7.41
N ASP A 141 2.15 -14.19 -8.23
CA ASP A 141 2.12 -14.70 -9.59
C ASP A 141 2.34 -13.55 -10.59
N ALA A 142 3.56 -13.44 -11.12
CA ALA A 142 3.92 -12.36 -12.04
C ALA A 142 3.17 -12.41 -13.38
N ASP A 143 2.72 -13.59 -13.82
CA ASP A 143 1.96 -13.73 -15.07
C ASP A 143 0.51 -13.27 -14.86
N ASP A 144 -0.09 -13.54 -13.69
CA ASP A 144 -1.39 -12.97 -13.32
C ASP A 144 -1.32 -11.44 -13.12
N VAL A 145 -0.21 -10.94 -12.58
CA VAL A 145 0.02 -9.50 -12.46
C VAL A 145 -0.02 -8.81 -13.82
N VAL A 146 0.75 -9.27 -14.82
CA VAL A 146 0.75 -8.62 -16.14
C VAL A 146 -0.59 -8.75 -16.87
N ARG A 147 -1.31 -9.88 -16.72
CA ARG A 147 -2.68 -10.03 -17.22
C ARG A 147 -3.68 -9.09 -16.54
N THR A 148 -3.51 -8.86 -15.24
CA THR A 148 -4.33 -7.91 -14.49
C THR A 148 -4.02 -6.46 -14.89
N ILE A 149 -2.75 -6.14 -15.17
CA ILE A 149 -2.36 -4.83 -15.71
C ILE A 149 -3.07 -4.58 -17.05
N GLU A 150 -3.06 -5.54 -17.97
CA GLU A 150 -3.76 -5.45 -19.26
C GLU A 150 -5.26 -5.26 -19.09
N ARG A 151 -5.91 -6.15 -18.31
CA ARG A 151 -7.35 -6.15 -18.08
C ARG A 151 -7.84 -4.85 -17.46
N GLU A 152 -7.16 -4.39 -16.42
CA GLU A 152 -7.59 -3.24 -15.64
C GLU A 152 -7.01 -1.92 -16.15
N ARG A 153 -6.04 -1.97 -17.05
CA ARG A 153 -5.25 -0.81 -17.48
C ARG A 153 -4.56 -0.10 -16.31
N VAL A 154 -3.89 -0.88 -15.46
CA VAL A 154 -3.16 -0.37 -14.29
C VAL A 154 -2.05 0.58 -14.74
N ALA A 155 -1.98 1.74 -14.08
CA ALA A 155 -1.04 2.81 -14.41
C ALA A 155 0.23 2.76 -13.55
N ALA A 156 0.11 2.30 -12.31
CA ALA A 156 1.25 2.15 -11.42
C ALA A 156 1.19 0.86 -10.60
N VAL A 157 2.35 0.26 -10.38
CA VAL A 157 2.52 -0.94 -9.54
C VAL A 157 3.48 -0.62 -8.40
N THR A 158 3.11 -0.96 -7.17
CA THR A 158 4.02 -0.91 -6.02
C THR A 158 4.70 -2.26 -5.84
N VAL A 159 6.01 -2.27 -5.57
CA VAL A 159 6.84 -3.45 -5.30
C VAL A 159 7.69 -3.24 -4.03
N VAL A 160 8.18 -4.34 -3.45
CA VAL A 160 9.19 -4.31 -2.37
C VAL A 160 10.46 -5.00 -2.86
N GLY A 161 11.41 -4.17 -3.29
CA GLY A 161 12.75 -4.56 -3.71
C GLY A 161 12.82 -5.55 -4.87
N ASP A 162 14.02 -6.07 -5.06
CA ASP A 162 14.35 -7.01 -6.13
C ASP A 162 13.47 -8.29 -6.13
N ALA A 163 13.06 -8.77 -4.96
CA ALA A 163 12.32 -10.03 -4.82
C ALA A 163 10.98 -10.00 -5.58
N MET A 164 10.29 -8.86 -5.59
CA MET A 164 9.06 -8.67 -6.35
C MET A 164 9.31 -8.13 -7.76
N ALA A 165 10.29 -7.24 -7.90
CA ALA A 165 10.54 -6.56 -9.17
C ALA A 165 11.18 -7.46 -10.24
N ARG A 166 12.00 -8.45 -9.85
CA ARG A 166 12.65 -9.38 -10.80
C ARG A 166 11.64 -10.29 -11.51
N PRO A 167 10.69 -10.96 -10.81
CA PRO A 167 9.62 -11.70 -11.46
C PRO A 167 8.75 -10.82 -12.36
N LEU A 168 8.38 -9.61 -11.91
CA LEU A 168 7.59 -8.67 -12.71
C LEU A 168 8.29 -8.31 -14.01
N ALA A 169 9.57 -7.93 -13.97
CA ALA A 169 10.35 -7.65 -15.16
C ALA A 169 10.39 -8.84 -16.12
N ALA A 170 10.58 -10.06 -15.59
CA ALA A 170 10.57 -11.27 -16.41
C ALA A 170 9.22 -11.52 -17.08
N ALA A 171 8.10 -11.26 -16.40
CA ALA A 171 6.77 -11.43 -16.95
C ALA A 171 6.47 -10.39 -18.06
N ILE A 172 6.91 -9.13 -17.88
CA ILE A 172 6.78 -8.09 -18.92
C ILE A 172 7.58 -8.49 -20.17
N GLU A 173 8.82 -8.97 -20.00
CA GLU A 173 9.70 -9.39 -21.11
C GLU A 173 9.13 -10.54 -21.93
N LYS A 174 8.31 -11.41 -21.35
CA LYS A 174 7.63 -12.48 -22.09
C LYS A 174 6.70 -11.92 -23.18
N GLY A 175 6.16 -10.72 -23.00
CA GLY A 175 5.26 -10.09 -23.97
C GLY A 175 3.89 -10.76 -24.09
N ASN A 176 3.47 -11.52 -23.07
CA ASN A 176 2.21 -12.28 -23.08
C ASN A 176 0.97 -11.44 -22.70
N ALA A 177 1.13 -10.16 -22.38
CA ALA A 177 0.04 -9.24 -22.02
C ALA A 177 0.40 -7.80 -22.42
N ASP A 178 -0.60 -7.00 -22.82
CA ASP A 178 -0.41 -5.57 -23.09
C ASP A 178 -0.26 -4.77 -21.78
N VAL A 179 0.98 -4.46 -21.43
CA VAL A 179 1.30 -3.58 -20.29
C VAL A 179 1.37 -2.10 -20.68
N SER A 180 0.69 -1.68 -21.76
CA SER A 180 0.80 -0.32 -22.29
C SER A 180 0.20 0.79 -21.42
N SER A 181 -0.57 0.43 -20.41
CA SER A 181 -1.02 1.38 -19.39
C SER A 181 0.03 1.63 -18.31
N LEU A 182 0.97 0.70 -18.08
CA LEU A 182 1.92 0.79 -16.99
C LEU A 182 2.93 1.92 -17.27
N ALA A 183 2.89 2.95 -16.43
CA ALA A 183 3.73 4.13 -16.49
C ALA A 183 4.71 4.22 -15.31
N VAL A 184 4.35 3.66 -14.15
CA VAL A 184 5.16 3.78 -12.93
C VAL A 184 5.34 2.43 -12.24
N VAL A 185 6.57 2.13 -11.82
CA VAL A 185 6.86 1.11 -10.79
C VAL A 185 7.41 1.83 -9.56
N ALA A 186 6.64 1.82 -8.48
CA ALA A 186 7.03 2.40 -7.20
C ALA A 186 7.64 1.32 -6.29
N ASN A 187 8.79 1.61 -5.69
CA ASN A 187 9.51 0.72 -4.79
C ASN A 187 9.63 1.35 -3.40
N GLY A 188 9.50 0.55 -2.35
CA GLY A 188 9.79 0.95 -0.98
C GLY A 188 10.07 -0.23 -0.07
N GLY A 189 10.69 0.04 1.09
CA GLY A 189 10.92 -0.97 2.13
C GLY A 189 12.05 -1.97 1.88
N ALA A 190 12.57 -2.07 0.65
CA ALA A 190 13.76 -2.85 0.33
C ALA A 190 14.53 -2.23 -0.84
N LEU A 191 15.80 -2.64 -0.98
CA LEU A 191 16.64 -2.19 -2.09
C LEU A 191 16.09 -2.71 -3.42
N LEU A 192 15.93 -1.80 -4.38
CA LEU A 192 15.79 -2.12 -5.79
C LEU A 192 17.10 -1.79 -6.50
N THR A 193 17.76 -2.82 -7.02
CA THR A 193 19.10 -2.67 -7.62
C THR A 193 19.01 -1.97 -8.97
N PRO A 194 20.03 -1.18 -9.37
CA PRO A 194 20.06 -0.50 -10.67
C PRO A 194 19.80 -1.45 -11.84
N TYR A 195 20.37 -2.65 -11.77
CA TYR A 195 20.17 -3.71 -12.75
C TYR A 195 18.68 -4.03 -12.97
N VAL A 196 17.89 -4.15 -11.90
CA VAL A 196 16.46 -4.45 -12.01
C VAL A 196 15.68 -3.23 -12.51
N LYS A 197 16.07 -2.01 -12.12
CA LYS A 197 15.47 -0.77 -12.64
C LYS A 197 15.67 -0.64 -14.15
N GLU A 198 16.90 -0.84 -14.64
CA GLU A 198 17.23 -0.83 -16.07
C GLU A 198 16.40 -1.86 -16.82
N ARG A 199 16.34 -3.08 -16.29
CA ARG A 199 15.57 -4.18 -16.88
C ARG A 199 14.08 -3.82 -17.03
N LEU A 200 13.46 -3.25 -15.99
CA LEU A 200 12.07 -2.78 -16.05
C LEU A 200 11.87 -1.68 -17.11
N ILE A 201 12.75 -0.68 -17.15
CA ILE A 201 12.68 0.44 -18.10
C ILE A 201 12.89 -0.04 -19.54
N GLN A 202 13.77 -1.02 -19.76
CA GLN A 202 13.99 -1.63 -21.07
C GLN A 202 12.80 -2.49 -21.53
N ALA A 203 12.24 -3.28 -20.61
CA ALA A 203 11.08 -4.14 -20.88
C ALA A 203 9.82 -3.31 -21.21
N ARG A 204 9.71 -2.09 -20.66
CA ARG A 204 8.60 -1.17 -20.89
C ARG A 204 9.12 0.25 -21.18
N PRO A 205 9.30 0.62 -22.47
CA PRO A 205 9.72 1.97 -22.83
C PRO A 205 8.76 3.05 -22.28
N GLY A 206 9.33 4.09 -21.68
CA GLY A 206 8.57 5.16 -21.02
C GLY A 206 8.19 4.89 -19.57
N LEU A 207 8.54 3.71 -19.02
CA LEU A 207 8.35 3.43 -17.60
C LEU A 207 9.24 4.31 -16.73
N VAL A 208 8.68 4.81 -15.63
CA VAL A 208 9.38 5.49 -14.55
C VAL A 208 9.48 4.57 -13.35
N VAL A 209 10.65 4.45 -12.76
CA VAL A 209 10.85 3.77 -11.48
C VAL A 209 11.02 4.81 -10.38
N VAL A 210 10.23 4.69 -9.31
CA VAL A 210 10.26 5.60 -8.16
C VAL A 210 10.70 4.81 -6.94
N ASP A 211 11.80 5.19 -6.30
CA ASP A 211 12.23 4.63 -5.03
C ASP A 211 11.85 5.55 -3.88
N GLY A 212 11.14 5.03 -2.89
CA GLY A 212 10.90 5.66 -1.61
C GLY A 212 11.74 5.01 -0.50
N VAL A 213 12.35 5.84 0.34
CA VAL A 213 13.04 5.41 1.55
C VAL A 213 12.36 6.02 2.76
N GLY A 214 12.13 5.20 3.78
CA GLY A 214 11.45 5.60 5.00
C GLY A 214 11.47 4.48 6.03
N SER A 215 10.86 4.73 7.19
CA SER A 215 10.66 3.73 8.23
C SER A 215 9.22 3.80 8.75
N SER A 216 8.74 2.72 9.37
CA SER A 216 7.40 2.71 9.95
C SER A 216 7.21 3.77 11.03
N GLU A 217 8.26 4.15 11.74
CA GLU A 217 8.29 5.16 12.81
C GLU A 217 8.30 6.61 12.31
N SER A 218 8.62 6.84 11.04
CA SER A 218 8.87 8.18 10.50
C SER A 218 8.10 8.50 9.21
N GLY A 219 7.52 7.49 8.56
CA GLY A 219 6.90 7.65 7.25
C GLY A 219 7.92 7.62 6.11
N ALA A 220 7.50 8.05 4.93
CA ALA A 220 8.39 8.26 3.79
C ALA A 220 9.30 9.48 4.05
N GLN A 221 10.62 9.27 4.03
CA GLN A 221 11.61 10.30 4.34
C GLN A 221 12.30 10.85 3.10
N MET A 222 12.46 10.04 2.05
CA MET A 222 13.23 10.43 0.86
C MET A 222 12.72 9.72 -0.39
N SER A 223 12.95 10.32 -1.55
CA SER A 223 12.61 9.69 -2.84
C SER A 223 13.72 9.85 -3.88
N HIS A 224 13.74 8.93 -4.84
CA HIS A 224 14.62 8.93 -6.00
C HIS A 224 13.84 8.47 -7.25
N LEU A 225 14.07 9.13 -8.38
CA LEU A 225 13.42 8.83 -9.65
C LEU A 225 14.46 8.27 -10.64
N SER A 226 14.14 7.15 -11.27
CA SER A 226 14.93 6.55 -12.34
C SER A 226 14.08 6.43 -13.62
N MET A 227 14.63 6.88 -14.75
CA MET A 227 13.98 6.88 -16.06
C MET A 227 15.01 6.57 -17.15
N THR A 228 14.59 6.40 -18.40
CA THR A 228 15.50 6.20 -19.53
C THR A 228 16.61 7.27 -19.55
N GLY A 229 17.87 6.85 -19.61
CA GLY A 229 19.04 7.74 -19.60
C GLY A 229 19.46 8.27 -18.22
N THR A 230 18.69 7.98 -17.16
CA THR A 230 19.00 8.37 -15.76
C THR A 230 18.65 7.22 -14.82
N VAL A 231 19.56 6.23 -14.72
CA VAL A 231 19.47 5.14 -13.75
C VAL A 231 20.67 5.20 -12.83
N SER A 232 20.43 5.32 -11.51
CA SER A 232 21.51 5.28 -10.52
C SER A 232 21.11 4.56 -9.24
N THR A 233 22.12 4.17 -8.48
CA THR A 233 21.93 3.73 -7.10
C THR A 233 21.81 4.96 -6.20
N GLY A 234 20.64 5.14 -5.60
CA GLY A 234 20.52 5.73 -4.26
C GLY A 234 21.01 7.17 -4.06
N THR A 235 20.80 8.09 -5.01
CA THR A 235 20.87 9.53 -4.69
C THR A 235 19.48 10.04 -4.33
N PHE A 236 19.15 10.00 -3.05
CA PHE A 236 17.82 10.39 -2.56
C PHE A 236 17.77 11.88 -2.26
N SER A 237 16.67 12.52 -2.65
CA SER A 237 16.35 13.87 -2.18
C SER A 237 15.56 13.77 -0.88
N PRO A 238 15.95 14.48 0.20
CA PRO A 238 15.15 14.55 1.41
C PRO A 238 13.72 15.00 1.05
N ALA A 239 12.72 14.31 1.58
CA ALA A 239 11.37 14.85 1.59
C ALA A 239 11.40 16.18 2.35
N ARG A 240 10.63 17.17 1.91
CA ARG A 240 10.56 18.47 2.60
C ARG A 240 10.14 18.22 4.05
N THR A 241 11.04 18.50 4.99
CA THR A 241 10.75 18.39 6.42
C THR A 241 9.66 19.39 6.78
N PRO A 242 8.65 19.01 7.57
CA PRO A 242 7.70 19.97 8.10
C PRO A 242 8.45 21.01 8.95
N ALA A 243 8.14 22.29 8.74
CA ALA A 243 8.36 23.34 9.73
C ALA A 243 7.13 23.43 10.64
#